data_AF-N1ZZU1-F1
#
_entry.id   AF-N1ZZU1-F1
#
_cell.length_a   1.000
_cell.length_b   1.000
_cell.length_c   1.000
_cell.angle_alpha   90.00
_cell.angle_beta   90.00
_cell.angle_gamma   90.00
#
_symmetry.space_group_name_H-M   'P 1'
#
loop_
_entity.id
_entity.type
_entity.pdbx_description
1 polymer ?
#
loop_
_entity_poly.entity_id
_entity_poly.type
_entity_poly.pdbx_seq_one_letter_code
_entity_poly.pdbx_strand_id
1 'polypeptide(L)'
;MNKTENIFNETVKTLTEDAMSLQQKFHKLQEENNIKGSIDCLRLLKDTLSLIREYDWHLEYSEYKADGKKQVAVWEQNHCGDIKNHKVWDIYNSSYKDKDRWYFMFDEVISSGQSFLSANGYLYRNSGKSYALAKLCNEYSGIVVYKNINSVCGIENRDKELNITNIFVPYKRGQMNLKQYNGKIVFIDEGSGLSKEDIEELKKNHIVVGFKDY
;
A
#
# COMPACT_ATOMS: atom_id res chain seq x y z
N MET A 1 -13.27 -7.80 19.88
CA MET A 1 -12.48 -8.67 20.77
C MET A 1 -12.79 -10.11 20.43
N ASN A 2 -11.83 -10.83 19.87
CA ASN A 2 -11.98 -12.23 19.48
C ASN A 2 -11.94 -13.11 20.73
N LYS A 3 -12.95 -13.98 20.93
CA LYS A 3 -13.01 -14.89 22.09
C LYS A 3 -11.74 -15.73 22.27
N THR A 4 -11.07 -16.07 21.18
CA THR A 4 -9.84 -16.88 21.16
C THR A 4 -8.63 -16.17 21.75
N GLU A 5 -8.49 -14.87 21.50
CA GLU A 5 -7.40 -14.03 22.03
C GLU A 5 -7.47 -13.92 23.57
N ASN A 6 -8.71 -13.91 24.10
CA ASN A 6 -8.96 -13.92 25.53
C ASN A 6 -8.50 -15.24 26.20
N ILE A 7 -8.76 -16.38 25.56
CA ILE A 7 -8.41 -17.70 26.10
C ILE A 7 -6.89 -17.89 26.20
N PHE A 8 -6.12 -17.47 25.19
CA PHE A 8 -4.66 -17.61 25.24
C PHE A 8 -4.03 -16.74 26.32
N ASN A 9 -4.46 -15.47 26.45
CA ASN A 9 -3.98 -14.59 27.50
C ASN A 9 -4.31 -15.11 28.90
N GLU A 10 -5.51 -15.67 29.08
CA GLU A 10 -5.92 -16.31 30.34
C GLU A 10 -5.09 -17.57 30.64
N THR A 11 -4.77 -18.35 29.61
CA THR A 11 -3.91 -19.54 29.71
C THR A 11 -2.49 -19.17 30.12
N VAL A 12 -1.87 -18.19 29.45
CA VAL A 12 -0.51 -17.71 29.79
C VAL A 12 -0.47 -17.14 31.21
N LYS A 13 -1.50 -16.39 31.62
CA LYS A 13 -1.61 -15.88 32.99
C LYS A 13 -1.65 -17.01 34.02
N THR A 14 -2.50 -18.01 33.81
CA THR A 14 -2.64 -19.17 34.70
C THR A 14 -1.33 -19.95 34.81
N LEU A 15 -0.69 -20.24 33.66
CA LEU A 15 0.60 -20.91 33.63
C LEU A 15 1.70 -20.11 34.35
N THR A 16 1.65 -18.77 34.28
CA THR A 16 2.59 -17.90 34.99
C THR A 16 2.39 -18.00 36.51
N GLU A 17 1.14 -18.00 36.98
CA GLU A 17 0.81 -18.20 38.40
C GLU A 17 1.26 -19.58 38.89
N ASP A 18 1.04 -20.62 38.08
CA ASP A 18 1.51 -21.99 38.36
C ASP A 18 3.04 -22.07 38.43
N ALA A 19 3.75 -21.41 37.51
CA ALA A 19 5.21 -21.38 37.51
C ALA A 19 5.76 -20.71 38.79
N MET A 20 5.15 -19.62 39.25
CA MET A 20 5.52 -18.96 40.50
C MET A 20 5.30 -19.87 41.71
N SER A 21 4.16 -20.56 41.77
CA SER A 21 3.84 -21.52 42.83
C SER A 21 4.80 -22.72 42.85
N LEU A 22 5.11 -23.28 41.67
CA LEU A 22 6.08 -24.37 41.51
C LEU A 22 7.48 -23.94 41.92
N GLN A 23 7.91 -22.72 41.61
CA GLN A 23 9.20 -22.19 42.04
C GLN A 23 9.29 -22.07 43.57
N GLN A 24 8.25 -21.55 44.23
CA GLN A 24 8.20 -21.49 45.70
C GLN A 24 8.23 -22.89 46.32
N LYS A 25 7.45 -23.83 45.77
CA LYS A 25 7.42 -25.23 46.23
C LYS A 25 8.76 -25.93 46.05
N PHE A 26 9.46 -25.67 44.94
CA PHE A 26 10.79 -26.18 44.69
C PHE A 26 11.77 -25.75 45.77
N HIS A 27 11.81 -24.44 46.11
CA HIS A 27 12.68 -23.93 47.16
C HIS A 27 12.40 -24.58 48.53
N LYS A 28 11.13 -24.71 48.90
CA LYS A 28 10.74 -25.38 50.15
C LYS A 28 11.18 -26.85 50.19
N LEU A 29 11.03 -27.59 49.09
CA LEU A 29 11.46 -28.99 49.00
C LEU A 29 12.99 -29.15 49.07
N GLN A 30 13.74 -28.16 48.57
CA GLN A 30 15.19 -28.13 48.74
C GLN A 30 15.59 -27.90 50.21
N GLU A 31 14.93 -26.98 50.91
CA GLU A 31 15.17 -26.73 52.34
C GLU A 31 14.85 -27.96 53.20
N GLU A 32 13.82 -28.72 52.83
CA GLU A 32 13.42 -29.97 53.50
C GLU A 32 14.31 -31.19 53.14
N ASN A 33 15.35 -31.02 52.30
CA ASN A 33 16.18 -32.11 51.75
C ASN A 33 15.38 -33.20 51.01
N ASN A 34 14.19 -32.88 50.50
CA ASN A 34 13.36 -33.82 49.74
C ASN A 34 13.78 -33.86 48.26
N ILE A 35 14.88 -34.55 47.99
CA ILE A 35 15.52 -34.60 46.66
C ILE A 35 14.59 -35.12 45.56
N LYS A 36 13.80 -36.17 45.86
CA LYS A 36 12.88 -36.74 44.86
C LYS A 36 11.77 -35.76 44.52
N GLY A 37 11.15 -35.15 45.54
CA GLY A 37 10.13 -34.12 45.35
C GLY A 37 10.66 -32.91 44.61
N SER A 38 11.89 -32.46 44.90
CA SER A 38 12.49 -31.32 44.20
C SER A 38 12.75 -31.63 42.72
N ILE A 39 13.18 -32.85 42.37
CA ILE A 39 13.40 -33.25 40.96
C ILE A 39 12.07 -33.28 40.20
N ASP A 40 11.02 -33.85 40.79
CA ASP A 40 9.71 -33.91 40.14
C ASP A 40 9.10 -32.52 39.99
N CYS A 41 9.25 -31.65 41.00
CA CYS A 41 8.82 -30.25 40.92
C CYS A 41 9.57 -29.47 39.84
N LEU A 42 10.87 -29.71 39.67
CA LEU A 42 11.69 -29.05 38.66
C LEU A 42 11.29 -29.47 37.24
N ARG A 43 10.90 -30.75 37.04
CA ARG A 43 10.37 -31.24 35.75
C ARG A 43 9.07 -30.53 35.40
N LEU A 44 8.13 -30.45 36.34
CA LEU A 44 6.88 -29.73 36.14
C LEU A 44 7.11 -28.25 35.84
N LEU A 45 8.00 -27.59 36.58
CA LEU A 45 8.35 -26.19 36.32
C LEU A 45 8.93 -26.01 34.91
N LYS A 46 9.82 -26.90 34.48
CA LYS A 46 10.38 -26.88 33.11
C LYS A 46 9.29 -27.01 32.05
N ASP A 47 8.34 -27.91 32.24
CA ASP A 47 7.24 -28.14 31.29
C ASP A 47 6.30 -26.92 31.25
N THR A 48 5.94 -26.36 32.41
CA THR A 48 5.14 -25.13 32.51
C THR A 48 5.82 -23.95 31.81
N LEU A 49 7.11 -23.74 32.05
CA LEU A 49 7.88 -22.68 31.38
C LEU A 49 7.97 -22.89 29.86
N SER A 50 8.04 -24.15 29.42
CA SER A 50 8.05 -24.49 27.98
C SER A 50 6.70 -24.14 27.33
N LEU A 51 5.59 -24.42 28.01
CA LEU A 51 4.25 -24.05 27.55
C LEU A 51 4.05 -22.54 27.51
N ILE A 52 4.52 -21.80 28.51
CA ILE A 52 4.52 -20.33 28.49
C ILE A 52 5.25 -19.86 27.24
N ARG A 53 6.49 -20.32 27.00
CA ARG A 53 7.28 -19.92 25.83
C ARG A 53 6.60 -20.23 24.49
N GLU A 54 5.78 -21.28 24.43
CA GLU A 54 5.04 -21.65 23.22
C GLU A 54 3.85 -20.72 22.93
N TYR A 55 3.13 -20.27 23.96
CA TYR A 55 1.89 -19.52 23.81
C TYR A 55 1.99 -18.01 24.07
N ASP A 56 3.03 -17.57 24.77
CA ASP A 56 3.27 -16.18 25.16
C ASP A 56 3.79 -15.34 23.99
N TRP A 57 2.99 -15.14 22.95
CA TRP A 57 3.37 -14.31 21.80
C TRP A 57 2.46 -13.10 21.67
N HIS A 58 3.06 -11.92 21.67
CA HIS A 58 2.37 -10.65 21.55
C HIS A 58 2.75 -9.95 20.25
N LEU A 59 1.75 -9.39 19.59
CA LEU A 59 1.98 -8.58 18.39
C LEU A 59 2.53 -7.21 18.80
N GLU A 60 3.71 -6.91 18.30
CA GLU A 60 4.42 -5.66 18.54
C GLU A 60 4.57 -4.87 17.24
N TYR A 61 4.70 -3.55 17.35
CA TYR A 61 4.96 -2.67 16.22
C TYR A 61 5.84 -1.49 16.59
N SER A 62 6.59 -0.99 15.61
CA SER A 62 7.39 0.23 15.76
C SER A 62 7.44 1.00 14.45
N GLU A 63 7.28 2.32 14.54
CA GLU A 63 7.54 3.24 13.45
C GLU A 63 8.86 3.95 13.67
N TYR A 64 9.75 3.92 12.67
CA TYR A 64 11.06 4.56 12.74
C TYR A 64 11.50 5.11 11.38
N LYS A 65 12.61 5.83 11.37
CA LYS A 65 13.28 6.29 10.14
C LYS A 65 14.59 5.54 9.96
N ALA A 66 14.75 4.89 8.82
CA ALA A 66 16.00 4.26 8.39
C ALA A 66 16.29 4.67 6.94
N ASP A 67 17.55 4.97 6.63
CA ASP A 67 17.98 5.39 5.28
C ASP A 67 17.14 6.53 4.67
N GLY A 68 16.70 7.47 5.51
CA GLY A 68 15.86 8.60 5.11
C GLY A 68 14.41 8.25 4.76
N LYS A 69 14.01 6.97 4.90
CA LYS A 69 12.64 6.49 4.70
C LYS A 69 11.94 6.26 6.04
N LYS A 70 10.63 6.53 6.09
CA LYS A 70 9.80 6.12 7.21
C LYS A 70 9.47 4.64 7.03
N GLN A 71 9.60 3.84 8.07
CA GLN A 71 9.33 2.40 8.04
C GLN A 71 8.44 2.02 9.22
N VAL A 72 7.65 0.97 9.03
CA VAL A 72 6.93 0.28 10.09
C VAL A 72 7.43 -1.15 10.16
N ALA A 73 7.85 -1.57 11.35
CA ALA A 73 8.11 -2.97 11.65
C ALA A 73 6.94 -3.53 12.46
N VAL A 74 6.55 -4.76 12.17
CA VAL A 74 5.57 -5.54 12.94
C VAL A 74 6.18 -6.92 13.18
N TRP A 75 6.11 -7.41 14.41
CA TRP A 75 6.65 -8.72 14.80
C TRP A 75 5.83 -9.33 15.94
N GLU A 76 6.11 -10.59 16.25
CA GLU A 76 5.63 -11.22 17.48
C GLU A 76 6.81 -11.37 18.46
N GLN A 77 6.59 -11.02 19.72
CA GLN A 77 7.60 -11.11 20.78
C GLN A 77 7.02 -11.79 22.02
N ASN A 78 7.84 -12.62 22.68
CA ASN A 78 7.51 -13.21 23.98
C ASN A 78 8.21 -12.47 25.14
N HIS A 79 7.79 -12.73 26.39
CA HIS A 79 8.41 -12.13 27.57
C HIS A 79 9.87 -12.56 27.79
N CYS A 80 10.34 -13.62 27.14
CA CYS A 80 11.76 -14.01 27.13
C CYS A 80 12.61 -13.19 26.15
N GLY A 81 11.99 -12.35 25.30
CA GLY A 81 12.67 -11.54 24.29
C GLY A 81 12.92 -12.25 22.96
N ASP A 82 12.39 -13.47 22.76
CA ASP A 82 12.43 -14.11 21.44
C ASP A 82 11.52 -13.36 20.47
N ILE A 83 11.94 -13.23 19.21
CA ILE A 83 11.21 -12.54 18.15
C ILE A 83 10.92 -13.51 17.00
N LYS A 84 9.70 -13.49 16.47
CA LYS A 84 9.32 -14.21 15.24
C LYS A 84 8.46 -13.34 14.33
N ASN A 85 8.30 -13.79 13.08
CA ASN A 85 7.44 -13.14 12.07
C ASN A 85 7.72 -11.64 11.85
N HIS A 86 8.95 -11.19 12.10
CA HIS A 86 9.36 -9.81 11.90
C HIS A 86 9.31 -9.42 10.43
N LYS A 87 8.47 -8.43 10.13
CA LYS A 87 8.28 -7.87 8.80
C LYS A 87 8.42 -6.35 8.88
N VAL A 88 9.03 -5.79 7.84
CA VAL A 88 9.25 -4.35 7.71
C VAL A 88 8.61 -3.88 6.42
N TRP A 89 7.91 -2.76 6.49
CA TRP A 89 7.35 -2.07 5.34
C TRP A 89 7.86 -0.64 5.30
N ASP A 90 8.27 -0.20 4.11
CA ASP A 90 8.47 1.22 3.84
C ASP A 90 7.11 1.91 3.93
N ILE A 91 6.95 2.84 4.87
CA ILE A 91 5.83 3.76 4.89
C ILE A 91 6.11 4.79 3.80
N TYR A 92 5.55 4.53 2.62
CA TYR A 92 5.43 5.53 1.59
C TYR A 92 4.45 6.59 2.09
N ASN A 93 4.98 7.65 2.69
CA ASN A 93 4.25 8.91 2.71
C ASN A 93 3.99 9.24 1.24
N SER A 94 2.73 9.22 0.83
CA SER A 94 2.26 9.73 -0.47
C SER A 94 2.47 11.25 -0.63
N SER A 95 3.42 11.82 0.13
CA SER A 95 3.94 13.15 -0.08
C SER A 95 4.83 13.13 -1.34
N TYR A 96 4.21 13.47 -2.46
CA TYR A 96 4.81 13.95 -3.71
C TYR A 96 5.63 12.97 -4.56
N LYS A 97 6.34 11.97 -3.99
CA LYS A 97 7.18 11.08 -4.80
C LYS A 97 6.41 10.13 -5.74
N ASP A 98 5.18 9.71 -5.39
CA ASP A 98 4.35 8.89 -6.30
C ASP A 98 3.60 9.72 -7.36
N LYS A 99 3.36 11.03 -7.12
CA LYS A 99 2.74 11.90 -8.14
C LYS A 99 3.64 12.01 -9.37
N ASP A 100 4.94 12.06 -9.15
CA ASP A 100 5.92 12.19 -10.21
C ASP A 100 6.17 10.86 -10.95
N ARG A 101 5.81 9.70 -10.39
CA ARG A 101 5.98 8.41 -11.07
C ARG A 101 5.20 8.38 -12.38
N TRP A 102 3.91 8.72 -12.33
CA TRP A 102 3.07 8.76 -13.52
C TRP A 102 3.56 9.84 -14.49
N TYR A 103 4.02 10.97 -13.96
CA TYR A 103 4.61 12.03 -14.75
C TYR A 103 5.83 11.51 -15.55
N PHE A 104 6.85 10.97 -14.88
CA PHE A 104 8.08 10.52 -15.56
C PHE A 104 7.82 9.38 -16.54
N MET A 105 6.95 8.43 -16.19
CA MET A 105 6.62 7.32 -17.07
C MET A 105 5.91 7.80 -18.35
N PHE A 106 4.94 8.70 -18.25
CA PHE A 106 4.27 9.25 -19.44
C PHE A 106 5.19 10.20 -20.21
N ASP A 107 6.02 10.98 -19.54
CA ASP A 107 7.01 11.88 -20.14
C ASP A 107 8.02 11.11 -21.02
N GLU A 108 8.54 9.98 -20.52
CA GLU A 108 9.44 9.09 -21.26
C GLU A 108 8.75 8.50 -22.50
N VAL A 109 7.51 8.02 -22.34
CA VAL A 109 6.71 7.49 -23.46
C VAL A 109 6.49 8.56 -24.52
N ILE A 110 6.06 9.76 -24.12
CA ILE A 110 5.83 10.90 -25.01
C ILE A 110 7.12 11.24 -25.77
N SER A 111 8.23 11.36 -25.04
CA SER A 111 9.54 11.69 -25.60
C SER A 111 10.03 10.64 -26.61
N SER A 112 9.67 9.37 -26.42
CA SER A 112 9.96 8.29 -27.37
C SER A 112 9.03 8.27 -28.60
N GLY A 113 8.02 9.15 -28.65
CA GLY A 113 7.03 9.21 -29.73
C GLY A 113 6.00 8.09 -29.69
N GLN A 114 5.88 7.36 -28.58
CA GLN A 114 5.01 6.20 -28.45
C GLN A 114 3.69 6.55 -27.77
N SER A 115 2.63 5.81 -28.09
CA SER A 115 1.36 5.86 -27.36
C SER A 115 1.33 4.81 -26.25
N PHE A 116 0.84 5.16 -25.06
CA PHE A 116 0.74 4.24 -23.93
C PHE A 116 -0.51 4.48 -23.09
N LEU A 117 -1.31 3.45 -22.89
CA LEU A 117 -2.45 3.46 -21.97
C LEU A 117 -2.24 2.41 -20.88
N SER A 118 -2.23 2.86 -19.64
CA SER A 118 -2.13 1.97 -18.48
C SER A 118 -3.50 1.37 -18.14
N ALA A 119 -3.56 0.04 -18.10
CA ALA A 119 -4.72 -0.74 -17.65
C ALA A 119 -4.81 -0.84 -16.11
N ASN A 120 -3.70 -0.58 -15.41
CA ASN A 120 -3.56 -0.81 -13.97
C ASN A 120 -4.00 0.39 -13.13
N GLY A 121 -4.95 1.17 -13.64
CA GLY A 121 -5.52 2.35 -12.96
C GLY A 121 -6.07 2.06 -11.57
N TYR A 122 -6.45 0.80 -11.29
CA TYR A 122 -6.91 0.35 -9.97
C TYR A 122 -5.87 0.45 -8.84
N LEU A 123 -4.61 0.79 -9.12
CA LEU A 123 -3.61 1.08 -8.10
C LEU A 123 -3.92 2.41 -7.39
N TYR A 124 -4.62 2.26 -6.26
CA TYR A 124 -4.90 3.21 -5.17
C TYR A 124 -5.50 4.56 -5.59
N ARG A 125 -6.65 4.92 -4.98
CA ARG A 125 -7.14 6.30 -5.03
C ARG A 125 -6.04 7.26 -4.57
N ASN A 126 -5.97 8.44 -5.17
CA ASN A 126 -4.98 9.47 -4.86
C ASN A 126 -3.51 9.09 -5.21
N SER A 127 -3.29 8.21 -6.20
CA SER A 127 -1.96 7.84 -6.70
C SER A 127 -1.29 8.88 -7.61
N GLY A 128 -1.90 10.05 -7.84
CA GLY A 128 -1.31 11.13 -8.66
C GLY A 128 -1.55 11.04 -10.17
N LYS A 129 -2.36 10.10 -10.64
CA LYS A 129 -2.71 9.89 -12.06
C LYS A 129 -3.21 11.15 -12.77
N SER A 130 -4.33 11.71 -12.31
CA SER A 130 -4.89 12.93 -12.91
C SER A 130 -3.98 14.15 -12.72
N TYR A 131 -3.13 14.17 -11.70
CA TYR A 131 -2.12 15.23 -11.52
C TYR A 131 -1.07 15.18 -12.64
N ALA A 132 -0.54 13.98 -12.93
CA ALA A 132 0.43 13.79 -14.00
C ALA A 132 -0.17 14.14 -15.36
N LEU A 133 -1.40 13.69 -15.65
CA LEU A 133 -2.09 14.03 -16.90
C LEU A 133 -2.31 15.54 -17.04
N ALA A 134 -2.78 16.23 -15.98
CA ALA A 134 -2.99 17.67 -16.01
C ALA A 134 -1.70 18.44 -16.30
N LYS A 135 -0.62 18.09 -15.60
CA LYS A 135 0.67 18.76 -15.74
C LYS A 135 1.29 18.54 -17.12
N LEU A 136 1.38 17.28 -17.57
CA LEU A 136 1.96 16.94 -18.87
C LEU A 136 1.12 17.48 -20.03
N CYS A 137 -0.21 17.47 -19.92
CA CYS A 137 -1.07 18.06 -20.94
C CYS A 137 -0.75 19.54 -21.16
N ASN A 138 -0.49 20.28 -20.07
CA ASN A 138 -0.13 21.68 -20.16
C ASN A 138 1.26 21.88 -20.76
N GLU A 139 2.25 21.15 -20.27
CA GLU A 139 3.66 21.26 -20.72
C GLU A 139 3.83 20.90 -22.20
N TYR A 140 3.19 19.83 -22.66
CA TYR A 140 3.22 19.41 -24.06
C TYR A 140 2.21 20.14 -24.94
N SER A 141 1.46 21.10 -24.39
CA SER A 141 0.39 21.81 -25.10
C SER A 141 -0.59 20.84 -25.80
N GLY A 142 -0.92 19.75 -25.11
CA GLY A 142 -1.78 18.68 -25.57
C GLY A 142 -3.26 18.98 -25.39
N ILE A 143 -4.09 17.95 -25.56
CA ILE A 143 -5.54 18.01 -25.36
C ILE A 143 -6.02 16.83 -24.51
N VAL A 144 -7.01 17.08 -23.67
CA VAL A 144 -7.72 16.04 -22.92
C VAL A 144 -8.95 15.64 -23.71
N VAL A 145 -9.07 14.35 -24.05
CA VAL A 145 -10.18 13.85 -24.87
C VAL A 145 -11.09 12.95 -24.05
N TYR A 146 -12.40 13.20 -24.11
CA TYR A 146 -13.39 12.49 -23.32
C TYR A 146 -14.71 12.30 -24.05
N LYS A 147 -15.43 11.22 -23.74
CA LYS A 147 -16.80 10.98 -24.20
C LYS A 147 -17.82 11.28 -23.10
N ASN A 148 -17.44 11.06 -21.84
CA ASN A 148 -18.23 11.37 -20.65
C ASN A 148 -17.62 12.57 -19.91
N ILE A 149 -18.35 13.67 -19.77
CA ILE A 149 -17.83 14.88 -19.10
C ILE A 149 -17.39 14.63 -17.65
N ASN A 150 -18.05 13.72 -16.94
CA ASN A 150 -17.72 13.42 -15.54
C ASN A 150 -16.36 12.71 -15.39
N SER A 151 -15.80 12.20 -16.49
CA SER A 151 -14.48 11.55 -16.47
C SER A 151 -13.31 12.52 -16.37
N VAL A 152 -13.50 13.79 -16.73
CA VAL A 152 -12.40 14.76 -16.72
C VAL A 152 -12.31 15.56 -15.42
N CYS A 153 -13.26 15.38 -14.48
CA CYS A 153 -13.27 16.09 -13.22
C CYS A 153 -11.98 15.89 -12.40
N GLY A 154 -11.31 14.73 -12.55
CA GLY A 154 -10.01 14.47 -11.93
C GLY A 154 -8.95 15.46 -12.40
N ILE A 155 -8.81 15.62 -13.72
CA ILE A 155 -7.86 16.56 -14.35
C ILE A 155 -8.29 18.00 -14.09
N GLU A 156 -9.57 18.35 -14.26
CA GLU A 156 -10.08 19.72 -14.03
C GLU A 156 -9.81 20.23 -12.60
N ASN A 157 -9.94 19.35 -11.60
CA ASN A 157 -9.61 19.72 -10.23
C ASN A 157 -8.11 19.97 -10.05
N ARG A 158 -7.26 19.24 -10.78
CA ARG A 158 -5.80 19.42 -10.76
C ARG A 158 -5.37 20.67 -11.52
N ASP A 159 -6.07 21.04 -12.59
CA ASP A 159 -5.87 22.31 -13.27
C ASP A 159 -6.01 23.49 -12.31
N LYS A 160 -7.06 23.48 -11.47
CA LYS A 160 -7.30 24.49 -10.44
C LYS A 160 -6.21 24.50 -9.38
N GLU A 161 -5.81 23.32 -8.89
CA GLU A 161 -4.73 23.19 -7.89
C GLU A 161 -3.38 23.70 -8.42
N LEU A 162 -3.11 23.50 -9.71
CA LEU A 162 -1.86 23.89 -10.38
C LEU A 162 -1.91 25.30 -10.98
N ASN A 163 -3.07 25.97 -10.97
CA ASN A 163 -3.29 27.24 -11.65
C ASN A 163 -2.93 27.20 -13.16
N ILE A 164 -3.36 26.13 -13.84
CA ILE A 164 -3.19 25.91 -15.27
C ILE A 164 -4.54 25.79 -15.98
N THR A 165 -4.54 25.80 -17.31
CA THR A 165 -5.76 25.61 -18.11
C THR A 165 -5.47 24.67 -19.26
N ASN A 166 -5.94 23.43 -19.15
CA ASN A 166 -5.88 22.45 -20.22
C ASN A 166 -7.07 22.59 -21.19
N ILE A 167 -6.89 22.07 -22.41
CA ILE A 167 -7.92 22.06 -23.44
C ILE A 167 -8.68 20.74 -23.35
N PHE A 168 -9.97 20.81 -23.04
CA PHE A 168 -10.87 19.65 -22.97
C PHE A 168 -11.69 19.54 -24.25
N VAL A 169 -11.61 18.39 -24.93
CA VAL A 169 -12.26 18.16 -26.22
C VAL A 169 -13.22 16.97 -26.14
N PRO A 170 -14.54 17.19 -26.34
CA PRO A 170 -15.48 16.08 -26.39
C PRO A 170 -15.26 15.23 -27.64
N TYR A 171 -15.10 13.93 -27.48
CA TYR A 171 -14.93 12.98 -28.56
C TYR A 171 -16.27 12.62 -29.19
N LYS A 172 -16.36 12.80 -30.50
CA LYS A 172 -17.48 12.31 -31.34
C LYS A 172 -16.89 11.72 -32.60
N ARG A 173 -17.12 10.42 -32.81
CA ARG A 173 -16.56 9.67 -33.95
C ARG A 173 -16.93 10.34 -35.27
N GLY A 174 -15.95 10.55 -36.14
CA GLY A 174 -16.15 11.15 -37.47
C GLY A 174 -16.35 12.67 -37.50
N GLN A 175 -16.30 13.37 -36.35
CA GLN A 175 -16.41 14.83 -36.34
C GLN A 175 -15.08 15.54 -36.62
N MET A 176 -15.16 16.72 -37.25
CA MET A 176 -14.01 17.55 -37.61
C MET A 176 -13.33 18.22 -36.41
N ASN A 177 -13.92 18.16 -35.22
CA ASN A 177 -13.44 18.86 -34.03
C ASN A 177 -12.04 18.42 -33.57
N LEU A 178 -11.62 17.21 -33.92
CA LEU A 178 -10.26 16.71 -33.64
C LEU A 178 -9.25 17.05 -34.75
N LYS A 179 -9.71 17.31 -35.98
CA LYS A 179 -8.82 17.61 -37.11
C LYS A 179 -7.94 18.84 -36.86
N GLN A 180 -8.48 19.86 -36.20
CA GLN A 180 -7.74 21.07 -35.84
C GLN A 180 -6.63 20.81 -34.80
N TYR A 181 -6.62 19.64 -34.16
CA TYR A 181 -5.62 19.25 -33.17
C TYR A 181 -4.69 18.14 -33.68
N ASN A 182 -4.70 17.81 -34.98
CA ASN A 182 -3.81 16.80 -35.54
C ASN A 182 -2.34 17.04 -35.15
N GLY A 183 -1.65 15.98 -34.73
CA GLY A 183 -0.28 16.05 -34.24
C GLY A 183 -0.14 16.49 -32.77
N LYS A 184 -1.22 16.91 -32.10
CA LYS A 184 -1.22 17.13 -30.64
C LYS A 184 -1.22 15.80 -29.90
N ILE A 185 -0.63 15.81 -28.71
CA ILE A 185 -0.70 14.70 -27.76
C ILE A 185 -2.08 14.69 -27.12
N VAL A 186 -2.68 13.50 -27.07
CA VAL A 186 -4.01 13.24 -26.50
C VAL A 186 -3.85 12.57 -25.15
N PHE A 187 -4.41 13.20 -24.12
CA PHE A 187 -4.45 12.71 -22.75
C PHE A 187 -5.84 12.15 -22.45
N ILE A 188 -5.89 10.96 -21.84
CA ILE A 188 -7.12 10.23 -21.53
C ILE A 188 -7.13 9.89 -20.03
N ASP A 189 -8.11 10.40 -19.30
CA ASP A 189 -8.32 10.00 -17.89
C ASP A 189 -9.16 8.71 -17.79
N GLU A 190 -9.14 8.10 -16.61
CA GLU A 190 -10.02 6.99 -16.23
C GLU A 190 -11.48 7.39 -16.41
N GLY A 191 -12.30 6.48 -16.92
CA GLY A 191 -13.71 6.77 -17.20
C GLY A 191 -13.99 7.57 -18.46
N SER A 192 -13.00 7.86 -19.32
CA SER A 192 -13.18 8.65 -20.55
C SER A 192 -14.36 8.18 -21.43
N GLY A 193 -14.73 6.90 -21.34
CA GLY A 193 -15.83 6.29 -22.09
C GLY A 193 -15.48 5.98 -23.54
N LEU A 194 -14.20 6.08 -23.91
CA LEU A 194 -13.69 5.75 -25.24
C LEU A 194 -13.55 4.24 -25.40
N SER A 195 -14.07 3.69 -26.50
CA SER A 195 -13.90 2.28 -26.82
C SER A 195 -12.47 1.97 -27.29
N LYS A 196 -12.14 0.68 -27.47
CA LYS A 196 -10.84 0.30 -28.07
C LYS A 196 -10.70 0.89 -29.48
N GLU A 197 -11.76 0.84 -30.27
CA GLU A 197 -11.80 1.36 -31.64
C GLU A 197 -11.64 2.88 -31.68
N ASP A 198 -12.22 3.61 -30.73
CA ASP A 198 -12.08 5.06 -30.62
C ASP A 198 -10.61 5.45 -30.33
N ILE A 199 -9.94 4.71 -29.44
CA ILE A 199 -8.52 4.91 -29.12
C ILE A 199 -7.63 4.62 -30.33
N GLU A 200 -7.87 3.52 -31.04
CA GLU A 200 -7.07 3.18 -32.23
C GLU A 200 -7.25 4.20 -33.36
N GLU A 201 -8.42 4.83 -33.47
CA GLU A 201 -8.63 5.95 -34.39
C GLU A 201 -7.80 7.17 -33.99
N LEU A 202 -7.76 7.53 -32.70
CA LEU A 202 -6.96 8.64 -32.19
C LEU A 202 -5.46 8.42 -32.45
N LYS A 203 -4.97 7.20 -32.24
CA LYS A 203 -3.55 6.86 -32.45
C LYS A 203 -3.06 7.05 -33.90
N LYS A 204 -3.96 7.14 -34.89
CA LYS A 204 -3.57 7.38 -36.29
C LYS A 204 -2.94 8.75 -36.51
N ASN A 205 -3.36 9.75 -35.72
CA ASN A 205 -2.94 11.15 -35.91
C ASN A 205 -2.33 11.79 -34.65
N HIS A 206 -2.26 11.03 -33.54
CA HIS A 206 -1.89 11.53 -32.23
C HIS A 206 -1.06 10.51 -31.46
N ILE A 207 -0.18 11.02 -30.61
CA ILE A 207 0.34 10.24 -29.48
C ILE A 207 -0.75 10.22 -28.41
N VAL A 208 -1.14 9.03 -27.96
CA VAL A 208 -2.21 8.86 -26.96
C VAL A 208 -1.61 8.32 -25.66
N VAL A 209 -1.81 9.06 -24.57
CA VAL A 209 -1.33 8.70 -23.24
C VAL A 209 -2.44 8.77 -22.18
N GLY A 210 -2.31 7.94 -21.15
CA GLY A 210 -3.18 7.99 -19.98
C GLY A 210 -3.66 6.63 -19.51
N PHE A 211 -4.92 6.54 -19.12
CA PHE A 211 -5.49 5.39 -18.44
C PHE A 211 -6.72 4.87 -19.16
N LYS A 212 -7.00 3.57 -18.97
CA LYS A 212 -8.15 2.91 -19.57
C LYS A 212 -8.84 2.02 -18.55
N ASP A 213 -10.15 2.22 -18.44
CA ASP A 213 -11.03 1.32 -17.68
C ASP A 213 -11.16 0.00 -18.45
N TYR A 214 -10.91 -1.11 -17.77
CA TYR A 214 -11.25 -2.46 -18.24
C TYR A 214 -12.45 -2.98 -17.48
#